data_AF-A0A094K3A5-F1
#
_entry.id   AF-A0A094K3A5-F1
#
_cell.length_a   1.000
_cell.length_b   1.000
_cell.length_c   1.000
_cell.angle_alpha   90.00
_cell.angle_beta   90.00
_cell.angle_gamma   90.00
#
_symmetry.space_group_name_H-M   'P 1'
#
loop_
_entity.id
_entity.type
_entity.pdbx_description
1 polymer ?
#
loop_
_entity_poly.entity_id
_entity_poly.type
_entity_poly.pdbx_seq_one_letter_code
_entity_poly.pdbx_strand_id
1 'polypeptide(L)'
;MTNTTTIHPGTQTTVPSTTTTVKPTPAPQPSPIPTGTYTVSNGNGTCIKAVMGLQLMAQNTQKKQMEYMAVNPNATQTSGSCGTVQSELNITFNGGFINFTFVKQAPMYYVSKIETRLQLSCEG
;
A
#
# COMPACT_ATOMS: atom_id res chain seq x y z
N MET A 1 74.75 -49.94 -23.71
CA MET A 1 73.68 -50.55 -22.88
C MET A 1 73.36 -49.56 -21.77
N THR A 2 72.54 -48.57 -22.07
CA THR A 2 71.14 -48.36 -21.61
C THR A 2 71.06 -47.80 -20.18
N ASN A 3 71.16 -46.47 -20.05
CA ASN A 3 70.72 -45.74 -18.86
C ASN A 3 69.23 -45.40 -19.03
N THR A 4 68.39 -46.07 -18.25
CA THR A 4 66.94 -45.85 -18.20
C THR A 4 66.64 -44.78 -17.15
N THR A 5 66.16 -43.61 -17.57
CA THR A 5 65.63 -42.57 -16.69
C THR A 5 64.11 -42.61 -16.75
N THR A 6 63.48 -43.03 -15.65
CA THR A 6 62.02 -43.11 -15.49
C THR A 6 61.45 -41.71 -15.24
N ILE A 7 60.60 -41.22 -16.15
CA ILE A 7 59.84 -39.97 -15.96
C ILE A 7 58.43 -40.34 -15.48
N HIS A 8 58.05 -39.86 -14.30
CA HIS A 8 56.71 -40.05 -13.73
C HIS A 8 55.64 -39.29 -14.55
N PRO A 9 54.46 -39.88 -14.83
CA PRO A 9 53.34 -39.14 -15.41
C PRO A 9 52.74 -38.19 -14.35
N GLY A 10 52.79 -36.89 -14.61
CA GLY A 10 52.10 -35.89 -13.80
C GLY A 10 50.59 -35.93 -14.06
N THR A 11 49.79 -36.19 -13.04
CA THR A 11 48.33 -36.14 -13.10
C THR A 11 47.86 -34.68 -13.26
N GLN A 12 47.26 -34.35 -14.40
CA GLN A 12 46.68 -33.04 -14.66
C GLN A 12 45.23 -33.02 -14.14
N THR A 13 45.00 -32.40 -12.98
CA THR A 13 43.66 -32.23 -12.41
C THR A 13 42.92 -31.10 -13.12
N THR A 14 41.91 -31.41 -13.92
CA THR A 14 40.98 -30.43 -14.50
C THR A 14 39.87 -30.11 -13.49
N VAL A 15 39.77 -28.86 -13.04
CA VAL A 15 38.74 -28.41 -12.10
C VAL A 15 37.43 -28.14 -12.86
N PRO A 16 36.26 -28.65 -12.42
CA PRO A 16 35.00 -28.36 -13.10
C PRO A 16 34.59 -26.90 -12.87
N SER A 17 34.24 -26.18 -13.94
CA SER A 17 33.66 -24.83 -13.83
C SER A 17 32.26 -24.91 -13.21
N THR A 18 32.12 -24.37 -12.01
CA THR A 18 30.84 -24.20 -11.33
C THR A 18 30.05 -23.06 -11.97
N THR A 19 29.05 -23.39 -12.79
CA THR A 19 28.04 -22.42 -13.23
C THR A 19 27.08 -22.11 -12.08
N THR A 20 27.25 -20.96 -11.44
CA THR A 20 26.35 -20.44 -10.42
C THR A 20 25.03 -20.05 -11.07
N THR A 21 23.98 -20.86 -10.88
CA THR A 21 22.64 -20.50 -11.35
C THR A 21 22.08 -19.43 -10.40
N VAL A 22 21.94 -18.19 -10.89
CA VAL A 22 21.37 -17.09 -10.10
C VAL A 22 19.87 -17.34 -9.93
N LYS A 23 19.43 -17.50 -8.69
CA LYS A 23 18.01 -17.64 -8.35
C LYS A 23 17.26 -16.36 -8.76
N PRO A 24 16.08 -16.44 -9.39
CA PRO A 24 15.27 -15.27 -9.68
C PRO A 24 14.95 -14.50 -8.40
N THR A 25 15.25 -13.21 -8.39
CA THR A 25 14.85 -12.30 -7.31
C THR A 25 13.31 -12.24 -7.26
N PRO A 26 12.68 -12.43 -6.09
CA PRO A 26 11.24 -12.24 -5.95
C PRO A 26 10.83 -10.85 -6.45
N ALA A 27 9.71 -10.78 -7.17
CA ALA A 27 9.15 -9.50 -7.59
C ALA A 27 8.89 -8.60 -6.36
N PRO A 28 9.07 -7.28 -6.46
CA PRO A 28 8.78 -6.37 -5.35
C PRO A 28 7.34 -6.54 -4.90
N GLN A 29 7.13 -6.81 -3.60
CA GLN A 29 5.79 -6.86 -3.03
C GLN A 29 5.21 -5.44 -2.97
N PRO A 30 3.93 -5.23 -3.33
CA PRO A 30 3.28 -3.93 -3.17
C PRO A 30 3.39 -3.45 -1.72
N SER A 31 3.66 -2.16 -1.53
CA SER A 31 3.71 -1.57 -0.19
C SER A 31 2.37 -1.78 0.52
N PRO A 32 2.36 -2.20 1.80
CA PRO A 32 1.13 -2.44 2.53
C PRO A 32 0.36 -1.12 2.73
N ILE A 33 -0.97 -1.19 2.63
CA ILE A 33 -1.84 -0.05 2.94
C ILE A 33 -2.04 -0.04 4.47
N PRO A 34 -1.55 0.98 5.20
CA PRO A 34 -1.68 1.03 6.65
C PRO A 34 -3.15 1.19 7.06
N THR A 35 -3.54 0.51 8.14
CA THR A 35 -4.92 0.53 8.66
C THR A 35 -5.04 1.56 9.78
N GLY A 36 -6.03 2.45 9.69
CA GLY A 36 -6.38 3.42 10.74
C GLY A 36 -7.67 3.05 11.46
N THR A 37 -7.89 3.67 12.62
CA THR A 37 -9.18 3.64 13.34
C THR A 37 -9.77 5.05 13.35
N TYR A 38 -10.92 5.22 12.71
CA TYR A 38 -11.60 6.51 12.55
C TYR A 38 -12.92 6.47 13.32
N THR A 39 -13.09 7.42 14.25
CA THR A 39 -14.24 7.43 15.17
C THR A 39 -14.95 8.77 15.14
N VAL A 40 -16.28 8.75 15.08
CA VAL A 40 -17.14 9.92 15.25
C VAL A 40 -18.09 9.66 16.42
N SER A 41 -18.11 10.60 17.36
CA SER A 41 -18.90 10.54 18.58
C SER A 41 -19.74 11.80 18.75
N ASN A 42 -20.90 11.66 19.38
CA ASN A 42 -21.75 12.76 19.81
C ASN A 42 -22.06 12.59 21.30
N GLY A 43 -21.55 13.51 22.14
CA GLY A 43 -21.54 13.34 23.59
C GLY A 43 -20.83 12.04 23.99
N ASN A 44 -21.53 11.19 24.74
CA ASN A 44 -20.98 9.92 25.24
C ASN A 44 -21.17 8.73 24.27
N GLY A 45 -21.85 8.94 23.14
CA GLY A 45 -22.15 7.87 22.18
C GLY A 45 -21.25 7.91 20.95
N THR A 46 -20.69 6.76 20.56
CA THR A 46 -20.04 6.59 19.25
C THR A 46 -21.08 6.18 18.22
N CYS A 47 -21.17 6.92 17.10
CA CYS A 47 -22.07 6.59 16.00
C CYS A 47 -21.34 5.93 14.81
N ILE A 48 -20.05 6.24 14.62
CA ILE A 48 -19.23 5.64 13.58
C ILE A 48 -17.91 5.19 14.20
N LYS A 49 -17.53 3.93 13.93
CA LYS A 49 -16.20 3.40 14.19
C LYS A 49 -15.78 2.58 12.97
N ALA A 50 -14.80 3.06 12.22
CA ALA A 50 -14.30 2.41 11.02
C ALA A 50 -12.82 2.04 11.21
N VAL A 51 -12.50 0.75 11.03
CA VAL A 51 -11.11 0.25 11.04
C VAL A 51 -10.78 -0.19 9.62
N MET A 52 -10.02 0.63 8.89
CA MET A 52 -9.80 0.45 7.45
C MET A 52 -8.48 1.06 6.98
N GLY A 53 -7.91 0.50 5.91
CA GLY A 53 -6.82 1.11 5.15
C GLY A 53 -7.38 1.89 3.96
N LEU A 54 -6.79 3.05 3.67
CA LEU A 54 -7.27 3.96 2.62
C LEU A 54 -6.16 4.23 1.60
N GLN A 55 -6.48 4.07 0.32
CA GLN A 55 -5.61 4.42 -0.80
C GLN A 55 -6.43 5.10 -1.88
N LEU A 56 -5.98 6.29 -2.32
CA LEU A 56 -6.56 6.99 -3.46
C LEU A 56 -5.75 6.68 -4.72
N MET A 57 -6.46 6.61 -5.84
CA MET A 57 -5.89 6.39 -7.16
C MET A 57 -6.42 7.45 -8.11
N ALA A 58 -5.54 8.18 -8.76
CA ALA A 58 -5.91 9.22 -9.71
C ALA A 58 -5.04 9.13 -10.96
N GLN A 59 -5.65 9.32 -12.12
CA GLN A 59 -4.90 9.44 -13.37
C GLN A 59 -4.42 10.88 -13.51
N ASN A 60 -3.10 11.08 -13.49
CA ASN A 60 -2.52 12.36 -13.85
C ASN A 60 -2.52 12.48 -15.38
N THR A 61 -3.40 13.33 -15.91
CA THR A 61 -3.55 13.52 -17.36
C THR A 61 -2.34 14.19 -18.01
N GLN A 62 -1.58 14.99 -17.26
CA GLN A 62 -0.35 15.63 -17.75
C GLN A 62 0.79 14.61 -17.88
N LYS A 63 1.00 13.79 -16.85
CA LYS A 63 2.05 12.75 -16.83
C LYS A 63 1.64 11.46 -17.54
N LYS A 64 0.36 11.33 -17.95
CA LYS A 64 -0.26 10.11 -18.50
C LYS A 64 0.02 8.87 -17.63
N GLN A 65 0.03 9.05 -16.31
CA GLN A 65 0.39 8.01 -15.34
C GLN A 65 -0.67 7.90 -14.24
N MET A 66 -0.89 6.68 -13.75
CA MET A 66 -1.68 6.44 -12.54
C MET A 66 -0.84 6.76 -11.30
N GLU A 67 -1.33 7.66 -10.47
CA GLU A 67 -0.75 8.01 -9.18
C GLU A 67 -1.55 7.35 -8.06
N TYR A 68 -0.82 6.84 -7.08
CA TYR A 68 -1.35 6.12 -5.94
C TYR A 68 -0.92 6.84 -4.67
N MET A 69 -1.84 7.08 -3.76
CA MET A 69 -1.55 7.68 -2.47
C MET A 69 -2.21 6.89 -1.36
N ALA A 70 -1.41 6.12 -0.63
CA ALA A 70 -1.83 5.50 0.62
C ALA A 70 -1.92 6.58 1.71
N VAL A 71 -3.04 6.62 2.41
CA VAL A 71 -3.25 7.57 3.52
C VAL A 71 -2.51 7.04 4.74
N ASN A 72 -1.63 7.87 5.34
CA ASN A 72 -0.99 7.54 6.61
C ASN A 72 -1.97 7.81 7.76
N PRO A 73 -2.48 6.78 8.47
CA PRO A 73 -3.48 6.96 9.53
C PRO A 73 -2.98 7.81 10.70
N ASN A 74 -1.67 7.82 10.96
CA ASN A 74 -1.05 8.61 12.03
C ASN A 74 -0.95 10.11 11.70
N ALA A 75 -1.20 10.48 10.44
CA ALA A 75 -1.17 11.85 9.94
C ALA A 75 -2.53 12.26 9.35
N THR A 76 -3.62 11.86 10.02
CA THR A 76 -4.99 12.23 9.65
C THR A 76 -5.71 12.96 10.78
N GLN A 77 -6.69 13.78 10.41
CA GLN A 77 -7.71 14.29 11.33
C GLN A 77 -9.06 13.69 10.98
N THR A 78 -9.78 13.22 12.01
CA THR A 78 -11.13 12.69 11.86
C THR A 78 -12.13 13.71 12.39
N SER A 79 -13.15 14.00 11.60
CA SER A 79 -14.31 14.79 11.99
C SER A 79 -15.58 14.17 11.40
N GLY A 80 -16.75 14.72 11.71
CA GLY A 80 -18.00 14.16 11.23
C GLY A 80 -19.21 14.62 12.00
N SER A 81 -20.35 14.01 11.69
CA SER A 81 -21.62 14.26 12.35
C SER A 81 -22.35 12.95 12.63
N CYS A 82 -23.04 12.89 13.77
CA CYS A 82 -23.95 11.81 14.10
C CYS A 82 -25.38 12.25 13.85
N GLY A 83 -26.15 11.42 13.15
CA GLY A 83 -27.58 11.60 12.96
C GLY A 83 -28.31 10.26 12.96
N THR A 84 -29.63 10.31 13.19
CA THR A 84 -30.46 9.10 13.34
C THR A 84 -30.69 8.37 12.01
N VAL A 85 -30.71 9.10 10.91
CA VAL A 85 -30.89 8.59 9.54
C VAL A 85 -29.59 8.66 8.73
N GLN A 86 -28.85 9.76 8.87
CA GLN A 86 -27.60 10.00 8.16
C GLN A 86 -26.50 10.36 9.15
N SER A 87 -25.30 9.85 8.93
CA SER A 87 -24.09 10.24 9.67
C SER A 87 -22.93 10.41 8.70
N GLU A 88 -21.96 11.24 9.05
CA GLU A 88 -20.82 11.56 8.18
C GLU A 88 -19.50 11.32 8.89
N LEU A 89 -18.56 10.75 8.17
CA LEU A 89 -17.17 10.58 8.57
C LEU A 89 -16.29 11.31 7.56
N ASN A 90 -15.58 12.33 8.02
CA ASN A 90 -14.63 13.09 7.25
C ASN A 90 -13.21 12.81 7.76
N ILE A 91 -12.32 12.41 6.86
CA ILE A 91 -10.92 12.12 7.15
C ILE A 91 -10.08 13.07 6.31
N THR A 92 -9.42 14.02 6.96
CA THR A 92 -8.53 14.97 6.32
C THR A 92 -7.07 14.54 6.51
N PHE A 93 -6.25 14.81 5.49
CA PHE A 93 -4.83 14.51 5.49
C PHE A 93 -4.10 15.54 4.61
N ASN A 94 -2.77 15.55 4.66
CA ASN A 94 -2.01 16.43 3.79
C ASN A 94 -2.23 16.06 2.32
N GLY A 95 -2.81 16.97 1.54
CA GLY A 95 -3.15 16.74 0.14
C GLY A 95 -4.63 16.45 -0.12
N GLY A 96 -5.50 16.39 0.89
CA GLY A 96 -6.94 16.29 0.63
C GLY A 96 -7.81 15.73 1.75
N PHE A 97 -8.93 15.13 1.35
CA PHE A 97 -9.89 14.52 2.26
C PHE A 97 -10.63 13.34 1.61
N ILE A 98 -11.17 12.48 2.47
CA ILE A 98 -12.18 11.48 2.12
C ILE A 98 -13.37 11.66 3.06
N ASN A 99 -14.57 11.77 2.50
CA ASN A 99 -15.82 11.89 3.22
C ASN A 99 -16.73 10.70 2.90
N PHE A 100 -17.14 9.97 3.93
CA PHE A 100 -18.13 8.90 3.86
C PHE A 100 -19.45 9.38 4.44
N THR A 101 -20.52 9.26 3.66
CA THR A 101 -21.90 9.45 4.15
C THR A 101 -22.52 8.08 4.37
N PHE A 102 -22.96 7.83 5.60
CA PHE A 102 -23.68 6.62 5.98
C PHE A 102 -25.18 6.94 6.05
N VAL A 103 -26.00 6.06 5.47
CA VAL A 103 -27.46 6.11 5.58
C VAL A 103 -27.94 4.84 6.27
N LYS A 104 -28.85 5.02 7.22
CA LYS A 104 -29.55 3.96 7.92
C LYS A 104 -30.93 3.76 7.30
N GLN A 105 -31.15 2.59 6.72
CA GLN A 105 -32.45 2.11 6.28
C GLN A 105 -32.74 0.81 7.05
N ALA A 106 -33.32 0.97 8.25
CA ALA A 106 -33.42 -0.10 9.22
C ALA A 106 -34.04 -1.39 8.62
N PRO A 107 -33.47 -2.57 8.91
CA PRO A 107 -32.39 -2.83 9.87
C PRO A 107 -30.96 -2.58 9.31
N MET A 108 -30.84 -2.16 8.04
CA MET A 108 -29.57 -2.02 7.36
C MET A 108 -28.99 -0.60 7.50
N TYR A 109 -27.68 -0.50 7.34
CA TYR A 109 -26.99 0.75 7.09
C TYR A 109 -25.92 0.52 6.04
N TYR A 110 -25.61 1.53 5.26
CA TYR A 110 -24.63 1.44 4.18
C TYR A 110 -24.00 2.80 3.90
N VAL A 111 -22.85 2.78 3.23
CA VAL A 111 -22.23 4.00 2.69
C VAL A 111 -23.00 4.41 1.45
N SER A 112 -23.69 5.54 1.49
CA SER A 112 -24.48 6.06 0.37
C SER A 112 -23.68 6.97 -0.56
N LYS A 113 -22.66 7.65 -0.02
CA LYS A 113 -21.79 8.55 -0.78
C LYS A 113 -20.36 8.45 -0.26
N ILE A 114 -19.42 8.48 -1.20
CA ILE A 114 -18.00 8.70 -0.94
C ILE A 114 -17.59 9.91 -1.77
N GLU A 115 -17.04 10.92 -1.12
CA GLU A 115 -16.48 12.10 -1.77
C GLU A 115 -15.02 12.21 -1.41
N THR A 116 -14.17 12.52 -2.39
CA THR A 116 -12.73 12.61 -2.16
C THR A 116 -12.17 13.80 -2.90
N ARG A 117 -11.15 14.43 -2.30
CA ARG A 117 -10.27 15.35 -3.02
C ARG A 117 -8.84 14.91 -2.81
N LEU A 118 -8.06 14.96 -3.89
CA LEU A 118 -6.63 14.73 -3.87
C LEU A 118 -5.96 15.83 -4.69
N GLN A 119 -5.00 16.52 -4.08
CA GLN A 119 -4.16 17.50 -4.75
C GLN A 119 -2.90 16.80 -5.26
N LEU A 120 -2.77 16.69 -6.58
CA LEU A 120 -1.60 16.11 -7.23
C LEU A 120 -0.56 17.21 -7.45
N SER A 121 0.68 16.95 -7.05
CA SER A 121 1.81 17.83 -7.36
C SER A 121 2.20 17.67 -8.83
N CYS A 122 1.95 18.70 -9.64
CA CYS A 122 2.54 18.80 -10.96
C CYS A 122 3.90 19.49 -10.79
N GLU A 123 4.97 18.70 -10.66
CA GLU A 123 6.32 19.21 -10.93
C GLU A 123 6.41 19.48 -12.44
N GLY A 124 6.68 20.73 -12.80
CA GLY A 124 6.83 21.22 -14.17
C GLY A 124 8.28 21.36 -14.58
#